data_AF-A0A353U195-F1
#
_entry.id   AF-A0A353U195-F1
#
_cell.length_a   1.000
_cell.length_b   1.000
_cell.length_c   1.000
_cell.angle_alpha   90.00
_cell.angle_beta   90.00
_cell.angle_gamma   90.00
#
_symmetry.space_group_name_H-M   'P 1'
#
loop_
_entity.id
_entity.type
_entity.pdbx_description
1 polymer ?
#
loop_
_entity_poly.entity_id
_entity_poly.type
_entity_poly.pdbx_seq_one_letter_code
_entity_poly.pdbx_strand_id
1 'polypeptide(L)'
;GYVDQSHAGIDNSKSVYEVISGGQETIRLGGRDINVRAFLSRFNFAGADQEKKCGALSGGERNRLHLAMTLKEEANVLLLDEP
;
A
#
# COMPACT_ATOMS: atom_id res chain seq x y z
N GLY A 1 11.48 -13.51 19.94
CA GLY A 1 11.78 -12.11 19.60
C GLY A 1 10.59 -11.60 18.84
N TYR A 2 9.76 -10.79 19.50
CA TYR A 2 8.49 -10.30 18.95
C TYR A 2 8.81 -9.43 17.73
N VAL A 3 8.29 -9.87 16.59
CA VAL A 3 8.65 -9.36 15.28
C VAL A 3 8.10 -7.93 15.15
N ASP A 4 9.02 -6.99 14.95
CA ASP A 4 8.80 -5.54 14.83
C ASP A 4 8.15 -5.18 13.47
N GLN A 5 7.02 -5.82 13.16
CA GLN A 5 6.38 -5.75 11.84
C GLN A 5 5.18 -4.79 11.77
N SER A 6 5.01 -3.87 12.72
CA SER A 6 3.80 -3.03 12.75
C SER A 6 4.02 -1.51 12.79
N HIS A 7 5.26 -0.99 12.76
CA HIS A 7 5.50 0.46 12.76
C HIS A 7 6.72 0.90 11.93
N ALA A 8 7.05 0.20 10.84
CA ALA A 8 7.96 0.77 9.86
C ALA A 8 7.24 1.94 9.17
N GLY A 9 7.49 3.17 9.66
CA GLY A 9 6.92 4.38 9.09
C GLY A 9 7.10 4.41 7.57
N ILE A 10 6.14 5.01 6.88
CA ILE A 10 6.17 5.11 5.41
C ILE A 10 7.54 5.66 4.99
N ASP A 11 8.25 4.90 4.16
CA ASP A 11 9.54 5.33 3.61
C ASP A 11 9.32 6.55 2.72
N ASN A 12 9.68 7.72 3.24
CA ASN A 12 9.47 9.00 2.59
C ASN A 12 10.24 9.14 1.27
N SER A 13 11.26 8.31 1.03
CA SER A 13 12.06 8.29 -0.20
C SER A 13 11.41 7.50 -1.33
N LYS A 14 10.41 6.68 -1.02
CA LYS A 14 9.65 5.88 -1.99
C LYS A 14 8.41 6.62 -2.46
N SER A 15 7.96 6.29 -3.67
CA SER A 15 6.67 6.76 -4.18
C SER A 15 5.51 5.98 -3.55
N VAL A 16 4.32 6.54 -3.65
CA VAL A 16 3.06 5.88 -3.28
C VAL A 16 2.97 4.50 -3.95
N TYR A 17 3.32 4.42 -5.23
CA TYR A 17 3.37 3.18 -5.99
C TYR A 17 4.39 2.21 -5.41
N GLU A 18 5.63 2.63 -5.19
CA GLU A 18 6.71 1.78 -4.66
C GLU A 18 6.35 1.20 -3.28
N VAL A 19 5.74 2.01 -2.40
CA VAL A 19 5.32 1.58 -1.06
C VAL A 19 4.27 0.48 -1.12
N ILE A 20 3.25 0.62 -1.97
CA ILE A 20 2.18 -0.39 -2.06
C ILE A 20 2.60 -1.61 -2.88
N SER A 21 3.28 -1.40 -4.01
CA SER A 21 3.67 -2.48 -4.93
C SER A 21 4.76 -3.40 -4.39
N GLY A 22 5.71 -2.88 -3.61
CA GLY A 22 6.94 -3.61 -3.31
C GLY A 22 7.75 -3.98 -4.55
N GLY A 23 7.59 -3.25 -5.66
CA GLY A 23 8.26 -3.52 -6.93
C GLY A 23 7.49 -4.43 -7.91
N GLN A 24 6.25 -4.83 -7.58
CA GLN A 24 5.41 -5.65 -8.46
C GLN A 24 4.31 -4.83 -9.17
N GLU A 25 3.88 -5.27 -10.35
CA GLU A 25 2.77 -4.60 -11.07
C GLU A 25 1.39 -4.91 -10.47
N THR A 26 1.28 -6.04 -9.78
CA THR A 26 0.06 -6.54 -9.15
C THR A 26 0.31 -6.85 -7.67
N ILE A 27 -0.77 -6.82 -6.89
CA ILE A 27 -0.80 -7.29 -5.50
C ILE A 27 -1.92 -8.34 -5.36
N ARG A 28 -1.69 -9.32 -4.50
CA ARG A 28 -2.70 -10.32 -4.12
C ARG A 28 -3.61 -9.69 -3.06
N LEU A 29 -4.92 -9.69 -3.28
CA LEU A 29 -5.92 -9.24 -2.31
C LEU A 29 -7.13 -10.20 -2.37
N GLY A 30 -7.46 -10.85 -1.26
CA GLY A 30 -8.61 -11.76 -1.17
C GLY A 30 -8.59 -12.86 -2.24
N GLY A 31 -7.42 -13.47 -2.47
CA GLY A 31 -7.26 -14.55 -3.45
C GLY A 31 -7.24 -14.10 -4.93
N ARG A 32 -7.18 -12.80 -5.23
CA ARG A 32 -7.13 -12.27 -6.60
C ARG A 32 -5.95 -11.34 -6.80
N ASP A 33 -5.41 -11.33 -8.02
CA ASP A 33 -4.36 -10.40 -8.41
C ASP A 33 -5.00 -9.10 -8.90
N ILE A 34 -4.60 -7.99 -8.31
CA ILE A 34 -5.12 -6.66 -8.63
C ILE A 34 -3.95 -5.79 -9.06
N ASN A 35 -4.09 -5.09 -10.20
CA ASN A 35 -3.09 -4.11 -10.64
C ASN A 35 -2.94 -3.00 -9.59
N VAL A 36 -1.69 -2.68 -9.20
CA VAL A 36 -1.41 -1.74 -8.12
C VAL A 36 -1.94 -0.34 -8.43
N ARG A 37 -1.83 0.10 -9.68
CA ARG A 37 -2.34 1.42 -10.10
C ARG A 37 -3.86 1.50 -10.00
N ALA A 38 -4.56 0.40 -10.32
CA ALA A 38 -6.00 0.29 -10.16
C ALA A 38 -6.45 0.15 -8.69
N PHE A 39 -5.60 -0.39 -7.82
CA PHE A 39 -5.83 -0.40 -6.38
C PHE A 39 -5.67 1.00 -5.79
N LEU A 40 -4.57 1.69 -6.12
CA LEU A 40 -4.26 3.05 -5.66
C LEU A 40 -5.29 4.09 -6.08
N SER A 41 -5.90 3.95 -7.26
CA SER A 41 -6.96 4.86 -7.72
C SER A 41 -8.19 4.84 -6.81
N ARG A 42 -8.46 3.72 -6.10
CA ARG A 42 -9.55 3.62 -5.10
C ARG A 42 -9.31 4.51 -3.88
N PHE A 43 -8.06 4.93 -3.65
CA PHE A 43 -7.65 5.82 -2.57
C PHE A 43 -7.31 7.23 -3.08
N ASN A 44 -7.80 7.58 -4.27
CA ASN A 44 -7.55 8.87 -4.93
C ASN A 44 -6.06 9.14 -5.19
N PHE A 45 -5.27 8.11 -5.48
CA PHE A 45 -3.93 8.25 -6.07
C PHE A 45 -4.00 7.83 -7.54
N ALA A 46 -4.07 8.80 -8.44
CA ALA A 46 -4.18 8.56 -9.88
C ALA A 46 -3.12 9.33 -10.67
N GLY A 47 -2.74 8.80 -11.84
CA GLY A 47 -1.74 9.45 -12.70
C GLY A 47 -0.44 9.74 -11.95
N ALA A 48 -0.01 11.00 -11.99
CA ALA A 48 1.24 11.46 -11.38
C ALA A 48 1.29 11.29 -9.85
N ASP A 49 0.14 11.25 -9.17
CA ASP A 49 0.09 11.10 -7.71
C ASP A 49 0.65 9.75 -7.23
N GLN A 50 0.61 8.74 -8.11
CA GLN A 50 1.17 7.41 -7.80
C GLN A 50 2.71 7.43 -7.74
N GLU A 51 3.34 8.32 -8.49
CA GLU A 51 4.80 8.47 -8.53
C GLU A 51 5.32 9.50 -7.51
N LYS A 52 4.40 10.24 -6.86
CA LYS A 52 4.74 11.21 -5.82
C LYS A 52 5.42 10.52 -4.65
N LYS A 53 6.56 11.08 -4.21
CA LYS A 53 7.29 10.58 -3.05
C LYS A 53 6.49 10.77 -1.77
N CYS A 54 6.52 9.78 -0.89
CA CYS A 54 5.71 9.77 0.32
C CYS A 54 6.03 10.91 1.29
N GLY A 55 7.27 11.43 1.25
CA GLY A 55 7.67 12.63 1.99
C GLY A 55 7.01 13.93 1.51
N ALA A 56 6.49 13.96 0.27
CA ALA A 56 5.80 15.13 -0.30
C ALA A 56 4.27 15.08 -0.11
N LEU A 57 3.74 14.04 0.53
CA LEU A 57 2.31 13.89 0.77
C LEU A 57 1.84 14.83 1.88
N SER A 58 0.72 15.50 1.65
CA SER A 58 -0.05 16.17 2.69
C SER A 58 -0.54 15.18 3.75
N GLY A 59 -0.98 15.69 4.90
CA GLY A 59 -1.55 14.84 5.96
C GLY A 59 -2.75 14.01 5.49
N GLY A 60 -3.63 14.59 4.67
CA GLY A 60 -4.79 13.88 4.10
C GLY A 60 -4.39 12.79 3.10
N GLU A 61 -3.39 13.04 2.27
CA GLU A 61 -2.82 12.01 1.39
C GLU A 61 -2.16 10.89 2.19
N ARG A 62 -1.34 11.22 3.20
CA ARG A 62 -0.73 10.21 4.08
C ARG A 62 -1.77 9.33 4.75
N ASN A 63 -2.87 9.90 5.23
CA ASN A 63 -3.96 9.13 5.82
C ASN A 63 -4.60 8.14 4.83
N ARG A 64 -4.78 8.54 3.57
CA ARG A 64 -5.29 7.62 2.53
C ARG A 64 -4.29 6.51 2.18
N LEU A 65 -2.99 6.83 2.13
CA LEU A 65 -1.95 5.82 1.93
C LEU A 65 -1.92 4.81 3.09
N HIS A 66 -2.04 5.28 4.33
CA HIS A 66 -2.14 4.38 5.50
C HIS A 66 -3.34 3.43 5.37
N LEU A 67 -4.52 3.93 4.99
CA LEU A 67 -5.68 3.07 4.79
C LEU A 67 -5.47 2.02 3.69
N ALA A 68 -4.79 2.40 2.60
CA ALA A 68 -4.42 1.47 1.53
C ALA A 68 -3.48 0.36 2.02
N MET A 69 -2.51 0.69 2.88
CA MET A 69 -1.60 -0.26 3.51
C MET A 69 -2.34 -1.22 4.44
N THR A 70 -3.19 -0.69 5.32
CA THR A 70 -3.98 -1.51 6.27
C THR A 70 -4.87 -2.51 5.54
N LEU A 71 -5.61 -2.07 4.50
CA LEU A 71 -6.47 -2.97 3.73
C LEU A 71 -5.67 -4.10 3.04
N LYS A 72 -4.47 -3.78 2.55
CA LYS A 72 -3.57 -4.77 1.95
C LYS A 72 -3.09 -5.78 2.99
N GLU A 73 -2.71 -5.33 4.18
CA GLU A 73 -2.27 -6.18 5.27
C GLU A 73 -3.40 -7.10 5.76
N GLU A 74 -4.59 -6.57 6.01
CA GLU A 74 -5.76 -7.35 6.42
C GLU A 74 -6.13 -8.42 5.37
N ALA A 75 -6.14 -8.07 4.08
CA ALA A 75 -6.42 -9.03 3.01
C ALA A 75 -5.37 -10.15 2.92
N ASN A 76 -4.12 -9.87 3.26
CA ASN A 76 -3.06 -10.88 3.33
C ASN A 76 -3.23 -11.76 4.57
N VAL A 77 -3.58 -11.19 5.73
CA VAL A 77 -3.85 -11.97 6.95
C VAL A 77 -5.02 -12.92 6.75
N LEU A 78 -6.13 -12.46 6.15
CA LEU A 78 -7.27 -13.32 5.83
C LEU A 78 -6.89 -14.47 4.88
N LEU A 79 -6.01 -14.21 3.91
CA LEU A 79 -5.50 -15.26 3.01
C LEU A 79 -4.54 -16.23 3.71
N LEU A 80 -3.83 -15.80 4.75
CA LEU A 80 -2.94 -16.66 5.54
C LEU A 80 -3.70 -17.53 6.54
N ASP A 81 -4.94 -17.17 6.90
CA ASP A 81 -5.79 -17.91 7.85
C ASP A 81 -6.61 -19.02 7.17
N GLU A 82 -6.74 -19.00 5.84
CA GLU A 82 -7.31 -20.11 5.06
C GLU A 82 -6.19 -20.95 4.39
N PRO A 83 -5.89 -22.16 4.89
CA PRO A 83 -4.83 -23.04 4.36
C PRO A 83 -5.19 -23.76 3.05
#